data_AF-A0A1M5Z414-F1
#
_entry.id   AF-A0A1M5Z414-F1
#
_cell.length_a   1.000
_cell.length_b   1.000
_cell.length_c   1.000
_cell.angle_alpha   90.00
_cell.angle_beta   90.00
_cell.angle_gamma   90.00
#
_symmetry.space_group_name_H-M   'P 1'
#
loop_
_entity.id
_entity.type
_entity.pdbx_description
1 polymer ?
#
loop_
_entity_poly.entity_id
_entity_poly.type
_entity_poly.pdbx_seq_one_letter_code
_entity_poly.pdbx_strand_id
1 'polypeptide(L)'
;MVTGNAQIKDYLEKEGLKHSSLGFRYLVLIISIVGKDPDKNTVLSEVYKIIATEYDASPKSIDRSIRYSIKHQDVTNKEFIMKAVDELFADHEARGGASGKQKAYRGGIRNSLVS
;
A
#
# COMPACT_ATOMS: atom_id res chain seq x y z
N MET A 1 14.49 0.15 -13.14
CA MET A 1 13.47 -0.27 -14.10
C MET A 1 12.16 0.03 -13.40
N VAL A 2 11.37 1.00 -13.87
CA VAL A 2 10.12 1.37 -13.18
C VAL A 2 9.22 0.14 -13.13
N THR A 3 8.78 -0.25 -11.94
CA THR A 3 7.90 -1.42 -11.80
C THR A 3 6.62 -1.20 -12.59
N GLY A 4 6.43 -2.03 -13.62
CA GLY A 4 5.29 -1.93 -14.52
C GLY A 4 4.06 -2.63 -13.96
N ASN A 5 2.87 -2.25 -14.42
CA ASN A 5 1.60 -2.90 -14.02
C ASN A 5 1.61 -4.42 -14.23
N ALA A 6 2.44 -4.95 -15.13
CA ALA A 6 2.62 -6.39 -15.33
C ALA A 6 3.21 -7.07 -14.08
N GLN A 7 4.27 -6.52 -13.49
CA GLN A 7 4.90 -7.10 -12.30
C GLN A 7 3.98 -7.08 -11.08
N ILE A 8 3.17 -6.02 -10.94
CA ILE A 8 2.14 -5.93 -9.89
C ILE A 8 1.09 -7.03 -10.10
N LYS A 9 0.62 -7.23 -11.34
CA LYS A 9 -0.36 -8.27 -11.66
C LYS A 9 0.19 -9.67 -11.37
N ASP A 10 1.43 -9.94 -11.78
CA ASP A 10 2.09 -11.23 -11.54
C ASP A 10 2.26 -11.50 -10.04
N TYR A 11 2.60 -10.49 -9.25
CA TYR A 11 2.66 -10.59 -7.80
C TYR A 11 1.30 -10.95 -7.21
N LEU A 12 0.23 -10.23 -7.58
CA LEU A 12 -1.11 -10.50 -7.06
C LEU A 12 -1.64 -11.89 -7.48
N GLU A 13 -1.29 -12.36 -8.67
CA GLU A 13 -1.61 -13.71 -9.13
C GLU A 13 -0.89 -14.79 -8.30
N LYS A 14 0.40 -14.59 -7.99
CA LYS A 14 1.17 -15.48 -7.10
C LYS A 14 0.60 -15.51 -5.67
N GLU A 15 0.05 -14.39 -5.20
CA GLU A 15 -0.69 -14.28 -3.93
C GLU A 15 -2.10 -14.91 -4.00
N GLY A 16 -2.47 -15.52 -5.12
CA GLY A 16 -3.70 -16.29 -5.31
C GLY A 16 -4.93 -15.45 -5.67
N LEU A 17 -4.75 -14.19 -6.07
CA LEU A 17 -5.87 -13.32 -6.43
C LEU A 17 -6.27 -13.53 -7.90
N LYS A 18 -7.58 -13.59 -8.14
CA LYS A 18 -8.15 -13.74 -9.48
C LYS A 18 -8.24 -12.39 -10.20
N HIS A 19 -7.75 -12.34 -11.44
CA HIS A 19 -7.84 -11.16 -12.33
C HIS A 19 -9.27 -10.64 -12.53
N SER A 20 -10.27 -11.53 -12.46
CA SER A 20 -11.68 -11.16 -12.59
C SER A 20 -12.24 -10.38 -11.39
N SER A 21 -11.59 -10.47 -10.22
CA SER A 21 -12.06 -9.80 -9.01
C SER A 21 -11.89 -8.28 -9.07
N LEU A 22 -12.81 -7.55 -8.45
CA LEU A 22 -12.68 -6.09 -8.31
C LEU A 22 -11.52 -5.72 -7.38
N GLY A 23 -11.30 -6.48 -6.30
CA GLY A 23 -10.20 -6.23 -5.39
C GLY A 23 -8.83 -6.36 -6.06
N PHE A 24 -8.66 -7.30 -7.01
CA PHE A 24 -7.45 -7.36 -7.83
C PHE A 24 -7.22 -6.06 -8.62
N ARG A 25 -8.24 -5.56 -9.31
CA ARG A 25 -8.15 -4.31 -10.09
C ARG A 25 -7.82 -3.11 -9.20
N TYR A 26 -8.47 -3.00 -8.05
CA TYR A 26 -8.18 -1.95 -7.06
C TYR A 26 -6.74 -2.04 -6.54
N LEU A 27 -6.27 -3.24 -6.18
CA LEU A 27 -4.91 -3.44 -5.68
C LEU A 27 -3.84 -3.06 -6.70
N VAL A 28 -4.03 -3.39 -8.00
CA VAL A 28 -3.10 -2.96 -9.05
C VAL A 28 -2.92 -1.44 -9.06
N LEU A 29 -4.03 -0.69 -8.99
CA LEU A 29 -3.98 0.77 -8.99
C LEU A 29 -3.40 1.32 -7.70
N ILE A 30 -3.83 0.83 -6.54
CA ILE A 30 -3.31 1.27 -5.24
C ILE A 30 -1.80 1.07 -5.17
N ILE A 31 -1.32 -0.14 -5.46
CA ILE A 31 0.10 -0.47 -5.40
C ILE A 31 0.88 0.36 -6.42
N SER A 32 0.34 0.58 -7.63
CA SER A 32 1.00 1.45 -8.60
C SER A 32 1.08 2.90 -8.14
N ILE A 33 0.07 3.44 -7.47
CA ILE A 33 0.06 4.84 -7.01
C ILE A 33 1.04 4.97 -5.84
N VAL A 34 0.93 4.09 -4.84
CA VAL A 34 1.76 4.14 -3.63
C VAL A 34 3.22 3.86 -3.95
N GLY A 35 3.52 2.88 -4.81
CA GLY A 35 4.90 2.53 -5.18
C GLY A 35 5.59 3.56 -6.07
N LYS A 36 4.83 4.45 -6.73
CA LYS A 36 5.39 5.56 -7.52
C LYS A 36 5.69 6.80 -6.69
N ASP A 37 5.34 6.82 -5.41
CA ASP A 37 5.64 7.94 -4.52
C ASP A 37 7.01 7.74 -3.84
N PRO A 38 8.07 8.40 -4.32
CA PRO A 38 9.41 8.23 -3.79
C PRO A 38 9.54 8.71 -2.34
N ASP A 39 8.69 9.65 -1.91
CA ASP A 39 8.76 10.26 -0.58
C ASP A 39 7.87 9.55 0.44
N LYS A 40 7.12 8.52 0.02
CA LYS A 40 6.15 7.78 0.86
C LYS A 40 5.16 8.68 1.61
N ASN A 41 4.88 9.87 1.07
CA ASN A 41 3.94 10.84 1.63
C ASN A 41 2.47 10.48 1.32
N THR A 42 2.26 9.53 0.42
CA THR A 42 0.96 9.09 -0.05
C THR A 42 0.18 8.45 1.08
N VAL A 43 -0.88 9.15 1.50
CA VAL A 43 -1.81 8.66 2.50
C VAL A 43 -2.81 7.72 1.82
N LEU A 44 -2.85 6.45 2.26
CA LEU A 44 -3.75 5.44 1.70
C LEU A 44 -5.23 5.89 1.65
N SER A 45 -5.69 6.69 2.61
CA SER A 45 -7.06 7.23 2.59
C SER A 45 -7.33 8.11 1.38
N GLU A 46 -6.35 8.89 0.93
CA GLU A 46 -6.48 9.73 -0.26
C GLU A 46 -6.45 8.87 -1.53
N VAL A 47 -5.58 7.85 -1.58
CA VAL A 47 -5.57 6.88 -2.70
C VAL A 47 -6.93 6.20 -2.85
N TYR A 48 -7.56 5.82 -1.73
CA TYR A 48 -8.88 5.20 -1.75
C TYR A 48 -9.96 6.15 -2.28
N LYS A 49 -9.88 7.46 -1.99
CA LYS A 49 -10.80 8.47 -2.54
C LYS A 49 -10.60 8.69 -4.04
N ILE A 50 -9.34 8.69 -4.49
CA ILE A 50 -9.00 8.82 -5.92
C ILE A 50 -9.62 7.66 -6.70
N ILE A 51 -9.38 6.42 -6.27
CA ILE A 51 -9.91 5.23 -6.95
C ILE A 51 -11.43 5.14 -6.83
N ALA A 52 -12.00 5.56 -5.69
CA ALA A 52 -13.44 5.66 -5.50
C ALA A 52 -14.09 6.53 -6.58
N THR A 53 -13.48 7.67 -6.90
CA THR A 53 -13.96 8.57 -7.95
C THR A 53 -13.84 7.93 -9.33
N GLU A 54 -12.72 7.27 -9.63
CA GLU A 54 -12.49 6.63 -10.93
C GLU A 54 -13.48 5.48 -11.22
N TYR A 55 -13.88 4.74 -10.20
CA TYR A 55 -14.76 3.57 -10.33
C TYR A 55 -16.24 3.85 -10.00
N ASP A 56 -16.62 5.12 -9.79
CA ASP A 56 -17.94 5.50 -9.29
C ASP A 56 -18.37 4.65 -8.07
N ALA A 57 -17.44 4.50 -7.13
CA ALA A 57 -17.56 3.63 -5.97
C ALA A 57 -17.31 4.41 -4.68
N SER A 58 -17.67 3.84 -3.53
CA SER A 58 -17.28 4.42 -2.24
C SER A 58 -15.94 3.86 -1.74
N PRO A 59 -15.14 4.64 -0.99
CA PRO A 59 -13.91 4.13 -0.36
C PRO A 59 -14.15 2.88 0.51
N LYS A 60 -15.32 2.80 1.16
CA LYS A 60 -15.74 1.65 1.97
C LYS A 60 -16.01 0.40 1.11
N SER A 61 -16.58 0.57 -0.08
CA SER A 61 -16.79 -0.53 -1.03
C SER A 61 -15.47 -1.08 -1.56
N ILE A 62 -14.52 -0.19 -1.86
CA ILE A 62 -13.15 -0.55 -2.25
C ILE A 62 -12.48 -1.36 -1.15
N ASP A 63 -12.46 -0.83 0.08
CA ASP A 63 -11.85 -1.51 1.23
C ASP A 63 -12.43 -2.92 1.45
N ARG A 64 -13.75 -3.03 1.39
CA ARG A 64 -14.45 -4.33 1.53
C ARG A 64 -14.09 -5.30 0.40
N SER A 65 -14.01 -4.80 -0.83
CA SER A 65 -13.66 -5.63 -2.00
C SER A 65 -12.23 -6.17 -1.92
N ILE A 66 -11.30 -5.34 -1.45
CA ILE A 66 -9.91 -5.75 -1.19
C ILE A 66 -9.90 -6.79 -0.08
N ARG A 67 -10.53 -6.50 1.06
CA ARG A 67 -10.58 -7.41 2.22
C ARG A 67 -11.14 -8.78 1.86
N TYR A 68 -12.16 -8.83 1.00
CA TYR A 68 -12.70 -10.09 0.51
C TYR A 68 -11.70 -10.85 -0.37
N SER A 69 -10.96 -10.13 -1.22
CA SER A 69 -10.01 -10.71 -2.18
C SER A 69 -8.74 -11.26 -1.50
N ILE A 70 -8.34 -10.69 -0.36
CA ILE A 70 -7.18 -11.13 0.42
C ILE A 70 -7.56 -11.87 1.70
N LYS A 71 -8.81 -12.30 1.85
CA LYS A 71 -9.31 -12.90 3.11
C LYS A 71 -8.47 -14.11 3.55
N HIS A 72 -7.95 -14.88 2.60
CA HIS A 72 -7.12 -16.07 2.85
C HIS A 72 -5.71 -15.75 3.35
N GLN A 73 -5.27 -14.49 3.23
CA GLN A 73 -3.92 -14.07 3.61
C GLN A 73 -3.77 -13.74 5.11
N ASP A 74 -4.88 -13.66 5.85
CA ASP A 74 -4.92 -13.33 7.29
C ASP A 74 -4.16 -12.04 7.70
N VAL A 75 -4.07 -11.07 6.79
CA VAL A 75 -3.44 -9.75 7.02
C VAL A 75 -4.44 -8.61 6.84
N THR A 76 -4.08 -7.42 7.31
CA THR A 76 -4.86 -6.21 7.03
C THR A 76 -4.65 -5.74 5.59
N ASN A 77 -5.63 -5.01 5.03
CA ASN A 77 -5.48 -4.42 3.69
C ASN A 77 -4.22 -3.55 3.58
N LYS A 78 -3.98 -2.71 4.59
CA LYS A 78 -2.80 -1.83 4.66
C LYS A 78 -1.50 -2.64 4.64
N GLU A 79 -1.39 -3.66 5.49
CA GLU A 79 -0.20 -4.49 5.59
C GLU A 79 0.09 -5.22 4.27
N PHE A 80 -0.94 -5.80 3.63
CA PHE A 80 -0.81 -6.42 2.33
C PHE A 80 -0.30 -5.44 1.26
N ILE A 81 -0.87 -4.23 1.20
CA ILE A 81 -0.46 -3.19 0.25
C ILE A 81 0.99 -2.77 0.50
N MET A 82 1.36 -2.49 1.75
CA MET A 82 2.72 -2.04 2.08
C MET A 82 3.76 -3.13 1.78
N LYS A 83 3.47 -4.39 2.14
CA LYS A 83 4.32 -5.54 1.79
C LYS A 83 4.53 -5.62 0.28
N ALA A 84 3.46 -5.52 -0.50
CA ALA A 84 3.54 -5.56 -1.96
C ALA A 84 4.39 -4.40 -2.52
N VAL A 85 4.22 -3.19 -1.98
CA VAL A 85 5.01 -2.02 -2.38
C VAL A 85 6.49 -2.22 -2.05
N ASP A 86 6.80 -2.65 -0.83
CA ASP A 86 8.19 -2.88 -0.43
C ASP A 86 8.84 -3.96 -1.31
N GLU A 87 8.18 -5.11 -1.55
CA GLU A 87 8.75 -6.17 -2.39
C GLU A 87 8.92 -5.78 -3.86
N LEU A 88 7.99 -5.00 -4.42
CA LEU A 88 7.99 -4.66 -5.84
C LEU A 88 8.82 -3.42 -6.18
N PHE A 89 9.12 -2.56 -5.20
CA PHE A 89 9.79 -1.28 -5.43
C PHE A 89 11.09 -1.11 -4.62
N ALA A 90 11.46 -2.04 -3.72
CA ALA A 90 12.72 -1.98 -2.96
C ALA A 90 14.00 -2.06 -3.83
N ASP A 91 13.91 -2.56 -5.07
CA ASP A 91 15.04 -2.64 -6.00
C ASP A 91 15.61 -1.27 -6.43
N HIS A 92 14.97 -0.16 -6.05
CA HIS A 92 15.51 1.19 -6.27
C HIS A 92 16.57 1.64 -5.25
N GLU A 93 16.59 1.07 -4.04
CA GLU A 93 17.52 1.50 -2.97
C GLU A 93 18.82 0.68 -2.94
N ALA A 94 18.79 -0.58 -3.40
CA ALA A 94 19.94 -1.50 -3.28
C ALA A 94 21.12 -1.16 -4.21
N ARG A 95 20.98 -0.18 -5.13
CA ARG A 95 22.06 0.28 -6.02
C ARG A 95 22.58 1.69 -5.69
N GLY A 96 22.11 2.29 -4.60
CA GLY A 96 22.36 3.69 -4.25
C GLY A 96 22.72 3.93 -2.79
N GLY A 97 23.79 3.31 -2.29
CA GLY A 97 24.54 3.86 -1.17
C GLY A 97 24.25 3.28 0.22
N ALA A 98 25.28 2.64 0.78
CA ALA A 98 25.48 2.63 2.21
C ALA A 98 25.64 4.07 2.72
N SER A 99 24.69 4.58 3.49
CA SER A 99 24.93 5.63 4.49
C SER A 99 23.81 5.64 5.52
N GLY A 100 24.14 5.22 6.74
CA GLY A 100 23.19 5.18 7.84
C GLY A 100 22.71 6.55 8.30
N LYS A 101 21.64 6.54 9.11
CA LYS A 101 21.64 7.06 10.49
C LYS A 101 20.30 6.78 11.18
N GLN A 102 20.40 6.24 12.38
CA GLN A 102 19.37 6.21 13.42
C GLN A 102 18.86 7.62 13.78
N LYS A 103 17.63 7.65 14.32
CA LYS A 103 17.04 8.51 15.38
C LYS A 103 15.63 8.95 14.96
N ALA A 104 14.60 9.04 15.80
CA ALA A 104 14.37 8.75 17.20
C ALA A 104 12.85 8.91 17.40
N TYR A 105 12.19 8.01 18.12
CA TYR A 105 10.91 8.33 18.76
C TYR A 105 11.10 8.14 20.26
N ARG A 106 11.33 9.28 20.95
CA ARG A 106 11.44 9.41 22.39
C ARG A 106 10.53 10.58 22.81
N GLY A 107 9.61 10.32 23.74
CA GLY A 107 8.78 11.30 24.45
C GLY A 107 7.50 11.68 23.69
N GLY A 108 6.29 11.62 24.23
CA GLY A 108 5.87 11.67 25.62
C GLY A 108 4.92 12.86 25.77
N ILE A 109 3.62 12.60 25.96
CA ILE A 109 2.68 13.58 26.50
C ILE A 109 1.92 12.89 27.63
N ARG A 110 2.47 13.00 28.85
CA ARG A 110 1.68 12.88 30.07
C ARG A 110 1.01 14.24 30.26
N ASN A 111 -0.31 14.24 30.25
CA ASN A 111 -1.10 15.41 30.60
C ASN A 111 -1.19 15.50 32.13
N SER A 112 -0.51 16.46 32.75
CA SER A 112 -0.79 16.90 34.13
C SER A 112 -0.45 18.39 34.28
N LEU A 113 -1.48 19.22 34.33
CA LEU A 113 -1.48 20.59 34.88
C LEU A 113 -2.80 20.64 35.68
N VAL A 114 -2.76 20.45 37.00
CA VAL A 114 -2.49 21.44 38.07
C VAL A 114 -3.56 22.52 38.13
N SER A 115 -4.43 22.41 39.13
CA SER A 115 -4.59 23.41 40.19
C SER A 115 -5.04 22.71 41.47
#